data_AF-A0A7K3AJF7-F1
#
_entry.id   AF-A0A7K3AJF7-F1
#
_cell.length_a   1.000
_cell.length_b   1.000
_cell.length_c   1.000
_cell.angle_alpha   90.00
_cell.angle_beta   90.00
_cell.angle_gamma   90.00
#
_symmetry.space_group_name_H-M   'P 1'
#
loop_
_entity.id
_entity.type
_entity.pdbx_description
1 polymer ?
#
loop_
_entity_poly.entity_id
_entity_poly.type
_entity_poly.pdbx_seq_one_letter_code
_entity_poly.pdbx_strand_id
1 'polypeptide(L)'
;MRAVPRHVACVMDGNGRWAQRRSLPRTAGHRAAEATVIDIIEAARAAGVEWLSLYAFSTENWNRPGTEVDYLMRLVRRVVRKHAPLLLARGIRCRFLGAADRRIPRELAQDFDDLATLTAGNRGMTLTVAFDHGGRRDIVEAARSLIRNGTQADDVTERLFADHLPFPDTPDVDLVIRTSGEQRISNFMLWQVAYAEWVFPAVLWPDFRASDFLTCLHTYRCRDRRFGGIPPQTNGDLS
;
A
#
# COMPACT_ATOMS: atom_id res chain seq x y z
N MET A 1 1.72 18.32 19.13
CA MET A 1 1.29 18.03 17.74
C MET A 1 1.63 16.58 17.43
N ARG A 2 0.70 15.79 16.87
CA ARG A 2 1.01 14.42 16.44
C ARG A 2 2.12 14.38 15.38
N ALA A 3 2.94 13.34 15.46
CA ALA A 3 3.94 13.00 14.47
C ALA A 3 3.29 12.61 13.12
N VAL A 4 4.08 12.66 12.06
CA VAL A 4 3.71 12.14 10.73
C VAL A 4 3.46 10.63 10.86
N PRO A 5 2.43 10.06 10.18
CA PRO A 5 2.22 8.62 10.22
C PRO A 5 3.48 7.90 9.70
N ARG A 6 3.94 6.89 10.44
CA ARG A 6 5.14 6.13 10.08
C ARG A 6 4.90 5.34 8.81
N HIS A 7 3.72 4.74 8.70
CA HIS A 7 3.32 3.92 7.56
C HIS A 7 1.98 4.37 6.97
N VAL A 8 2.02 4.77 5.70
CA VAL A 8 0.83 5.13 4.91
C VAL A 8 0.56 4.08 3.84
N ALA A 9 -0.68 3.60 3.76
CA ALA A 9 -1.13 2.64 2.76
C ALA A 9 -2.16 3.29 1.84
N CYS A 10 -1.93 3.26 0.52
CA CYS A 10 -2.80 3.89 -0.47
C CYS A 10 -3.49 2.86 -1.36
N VAL A 11 -4.82 2.90 -1.39
CA VAL A 11 -5.65 2.19 -2.37
C VAL A 11 -5.95 3.12 -3.54
N MET A 12 -5.30 2.88 -4.68
CA MET A 12 -5.26 3.74 -5.86
C MET A 12 -6.51 3.58 -6.76
N ASP A 13 -7.69 3.81 -6.19
CA ASP A 13 -8.99 3.59 -6.84
C ASP A 13 -9.41 4.79 -7.72
N GLY A 14 -10.24 4.53 -8.72
CA GLY A 14 -10.86 5.55 -9.58
C GLY A 14 -10.30 5.64 -11.00
N ASN A 15 -9.25 4.89 -11.36
CA ASN A 15 -8.61 4.97 -12.68
C ASN A 15 -9.60 4.75 -13.85
N GLY A 16 -10.42 3.70 -13.76
CA GLY A 16 -11.42 3.40 -14.80
C GLY A 16 -12.53 4.45 -14.88
N ARG A 17 -13.04 4.90 -13.72
CA ARG A 17 -14.06 5.98 -13.63
C ARG A 17 -13.53 7.29 -14.21
N TRP A 18 -12.25 7.59 -13.97
CA TRP A 18 -11.60 8.79 -14.48
C TRP A 18 -11.56 8.83 -16.01
N ALA A 19 -11.23 7.69 -16.62
CA ALA A 19 -11.21 7.55 -18.08
C ALA A 19 -12.63 7.64 -18.66
N GLN A 20 -13.59 6.96 -18.04
CA GLN A 20 -14.99 6.98 -18.48
C GLN A 20 -15.59 8.39 -18.46
N ARG A 21 -15.33 9.19 -17.41
CA ARG A 21 -15.77 10.59 -17.32
C ARG A 21 -15.22 11.48 -18.44
N ARG A 22 -14.18 11.04 -19.14
CA ARG A 22 -13.53 11.76 -20.24
C ARG A 22 -13.75 11.07 -21.60
N SER A 23 -14.65 10.09 -21.66
CA SER A 23 -14.90 9.28 -22.88
C SER A 23 -13.63 8.60 -23.42
N LEU A 24 -12.72 8.22 -22.52
CA LEU A 24 -11.46 7.54 -22.84
C LEU A 24 -11.52 6.05 -22.48
N PRO A 25 -10.71 5.20 -23.14
CA PRO A 25 -10.56 3.81 -22.72
C PRO A 25 -9.96 3.73 -21.30
N ARG A 26 -10.36 2.73 -20.52
CA ARG A 26 -9.89 2.52 -19.12
C ARG A 26 -8.37 2.55 -18.98
N THR A 27 -7.66 2.04 -19.98
CA THR A 27 -6.19 2.04 -20.08
C THR A 27 -5.58 3.44 -20.04
N ALA A 28 -6.31 4.48 -20.48
CA ALA A 28 -5.88 5.87 -20.36
C ALA A 28 -5.83 6.35 -18.91
N GLY A 29 -6.79 5.93 -18.07
CA GLY A 29 -6.77 6.24 -16.64
C GLY A 29 -5.58 5.61 -15.93
N HIS A 30 -5.22 4.38 -16.29
CA HIS A 30 -4.02 3.74 -15.78
C HIS A 30 -2.72 4.42 -16.22
N ARG A 31 -2.65 4.99 -17.43
CA ARG A 31 -1.51 5.82 -17.84
C ARG A 31 -1.41 7.10 -17.02
N ALA A 32 -2.53 7.78 -16.84
CA ALA A 32 -2.56 9.02 -16.07
C ALA A 32 -2.19 8.79 -14.59
N ALA A 33 -2.48 7.60 -14.05
CA ALA A 33 -2.09 7.18 -12.70
C ALA A 33 -0.58 7.17 -12.45
N GLU A 34 0.26 6.99 -13.47
CA GLU A 34 1.72 6.95 -13.33
C GLU A 34 2.25 8.25 -12.71
N ALA A 35 1.78 9.41 -13.21
CA ALA A 35 2.21 10.71 -12.71
C ALA A 35 1.84 10.89 -11.23
N THR A 36 0.62 10.48 -10.85
CA THR A 36 0.18 10.50 -9.45
C THR A 36 1.08 9.63 -8.57
N VAL A 37 1.43 8.41 -9.01
CA VAL A 37 2.27 7.51 -8.20
C VAL A 37 3.59 8.18 -7.82
N ILE A 38 4.26 8.81 -8.78
CA ILE A 38 5.53 9.49 -8.53
C ILE A 38 5.34 10.72 -7.63
N ASP A 39 4.31 11.52 -7.88
CA ASP A 39 3.98 12.69 -7.06
C ASP A 39 3.75 12.31 -5.59
N ILE A 40 3.03 11.21 -5.34
CA ILE A 40 2.76 10.72 -3.98
C ILE A 40 3.99 10.11 -3.33
N ILE A 41 4.83 9.40 -4.07
CA ILE A 41 6.12 8.88 -3.55
C ILE A 41 6.99 10.04 -3.07
N GLU A 42 7.11 11.10 -3.88
CA GLU A 42 7.91 12.28 -3.53
C GLU A 42 7.29 13.06 -2.36
N ALA A 43 5.96 13.24 -2.35
CA ALA A 43 5.26 13.90 -1.25
C ALA A 43 5.40 13.13 0.07
N ALA A 44 5.28 11.80 0.06
CA ALA A 44 5.49 10.95 1.23
C ALA A 44 6.92 11.07 1.77
N ARG A 45 7.91 10.99 0.87
CA ARG A 45 9.33 11.15 1.22
C ARG A 45 9.61 12.52 1.82
N ALA A 46 9.11 13.59 1.20
CA ALA A 46 9.29 14.97 1.66
C ALA A 46 8.58 15.24 3.00
N ALA A 47 7.44 14.59 3.24
CA ALA A 47 6.72 14.67 4.50
C ALA A 47 7.37 13.87 5.65
N GLY A 48 8.36 13.03 5.36
CA GLY A 48 9.03 12.19 6.38
C GLY A 48 8.28 10.90 6.71
N VAL A 49 7.43 10.40 5.78
CA VAL A 49 6.84 9.06 5.91
C VAL A 49 7.95 8.03 5.74
N GLU A 50 8.09 7.11 6.69
CA GLU A 50 9.13 6.06 6.64
C GLU A 50 8.74 4.91 5.71
N TRP A 51 7.44 4.64 5.59
CA TRP A 51 6.91 3.53 4.82
C TRP A 51 5.67 3.91 4.01
N LEU A 52 5.72 3.70 2.70
CA LEU A 52 4.60 3.90 1.79
C LEU A 52 4.23 2.58 1.13
N SER A 53 2.99 2.14 1.28
CA SER A 53 2.45 0.94 0.62
C SER A 53 1.43 1.34 -0.44
N LEU A 54 1.63 0.93 -1.70
CA LEU A 54 0.74 1.25 -2.81
C LEU A 54 0.04 0.00 -3.34
N TYR A 55 -1.29 0.01 -3.37
CA TYR A 55 -2.06 -1.10 -3.94
C TYR A 55 -2.22 -0.96 -5.44
N ALA A 56 -1.30 -1.54 -6.20
CA ALA A 56 -1.17 -1.35 -7.65
C ALA A 56 -2.03 -2.31 -8.48
N PHE A 57 -2.18 -3.56 -8.04
CA PHE A 57 -2.97 -4.57 -8.73
C PHE A 57 -3.50 -5.58 -7.72
N SER A 58 -4.82 -5.77 -7.67
CA SER A 58 -5.46 -6.75 -6.77
C SER A 58 -5.67 -8.10 -7.45
N THR A 59 -5.85 -9.16 -6.66
CA THR A 59 -6.22 -10.49 -7.16
C THR A 59 -7.51 -10.48 -8.00
N GLU A 60 -8.44 -9.58 -7.71
CA GLU A 60 -9.70 -9.46 -8.45
C GLU A 60 -9.51 -8.79 -9.82
N ASN A 61 -8.37 -8.12 -10.07
CA ASN A 61 -8.09 -7.49 -11.35
C ASN A 61 -7.85 -8.52 -12.47
N TRP A 62 -7.58 -9.79 -12.14
CA TRP A 62 -7.53 -10.88 -13.12
C TRP A 62 -8.88 -11.20 -13.77
N ASN A 63 -9.99 -10.79 -13.16
CA ASN A 63 -11.34 -11.01 -13.73
C ASN A 63 -11.69 -10.01 -14.85
N ARG A 64 -10.77 -9.10 -15.19
CA ARG A 64 -10.93 -8.12 -16.28
C ARG A 64 -10.65 -8.75 -17.64
N PRO A 65 -11.07 -8.11 -18.76
CA PRO A 65 -10.75 -8.60 -20.10
C PRO A 65 -9.25 -8.78 -20.30
N GLY A 66 -8.83 -9.89 -20.94
CA GLY A 66 -7.42 -10.24 -21.11
C GLY A 66 -6.59 -9.13 -21.78
N THR A 67 -7.17 -8.39 -22.73
CA THR A 67 -6.53 -7.24 -23.38
C THR A 67 -6.21 -6.09 -22.42
N GLU A 68 -7.06 -5.85 -21.40
CA GLU A 68 -6.79 -4.87 -20.34
C GLU A 68 -5.69 -5.36 -19.41
N VAL A 69 -5.70 -6.65 -19.05
CA VAL A 69 -4.67 -7.27 -18.21
C VAL A 69 -3.29 -7.21 -18.88
N ASP A 70 -3.19 -7.62 -20.14
CA ASP A 70 -1.93 -7.58 -20.90
C ASP A 70 -1.38 -6.17 -21.03
N TYR A 71 -2.28 -5.20 -21.22
CA TYR A 71 -1.90 -3.80 -21.25
C TYR A 71 -1.33 -3.34 -19.91
N LEU A 72 -1.97 -3.71 -18.79
CA LEU A 72 -1.50 -3.37 -17.44
C LEU A 72 -0.13 -3.98 -17.16
N MET A 73 0.11 -5.25 -17.51
CA MET A 73 1.43 -5.88 -17.35
C MET A 73 2.52 -5.10 -18.10
N ARG A 74 2.27 -4.74 -19.37
CA ARG A 74 3.21 -3.94 -20.18
C ARG A 74 3.41 -2.53 -19.62
N LEU A 75 2.36 -1.90 -19.09
CA LEU A 75 2.45 -0.58 -18.48
C LEU A 75 3.31 -0.63 -17.22
N VAL A 76 3.03 -1.54 -16.30
CA VAL A 76 3.75 -1.67 -15.02
C VAL A 76 5.23 -1.95 -15.28
N ARG A 77 5.54 -2.86 -16.21
CA ARG A 77 6.92 -3.15 -16.63
C ARG A 77 7.66 -1.89 -17.07
N ARG A 78 7.03 -1.07 -17.91
CA ARG A 78 7.58 0.21 -18.39
C ARG A 78 7.81 1.19 -17.24
N VAL A 79 6.83 1.32 -16.35
CA VAL A 79 6.89 2.24 -15.21
C VAL A 79 8.03 1.87 -14.26
N VAL A 80 8.15 0.58 -13.91
CA VAL A 80 9.23 0.06 -13.05
C VAL A 80 10.60 0.42 -13.63
N ARG A 81 10.84 0.08 -14.91
CA ARG A 81 12.12 0.36 -15.57
C ARG A 81 12.41 1.85 -15.69
N LYS A 82 11.41 2.65 -16.04
CA LYS A 82 11.54 4.11 -16.20
C LYS A 82 11.93 4.79 -14.89
N HIS A 83 11.36 4.38 -13.77
CA HIS A 83 11.52 5.07 -12.49
C HIS A 83 12.55 4.43 -11.55
N ALA A 84 13.09 3.25 -11.88
CA ALA A 84 14.14 2.61 -11.09
C ALA A 84 15.35 3.53 -10.75
N PRO A 85 15.93 4.30 -11.71
CA PRO A 85 17.03 5.21 -11.39
C PRO A 85 16.63 6.33 -10.43
N LEU A 86 15.40 6.84 -10.56
CA LEU A 86 14.86 7.87 -9.67
C LEU A 86 14.71 7.32 -8.25
N LEU A 87 14.06 6.16 -8.09
CA LEU A 87 13.84 5.53 -6.79
C LEU A 87 15.16 5.23 -6.07
N LEU A 88 16.15 4.72 -6.81
CA LEU A 88 17.50 4.51 -6.30
C LEU A 88 18.13 5.82 -5.81
N ALA A 89 18.16 6.85 -6.66
CA ALA A 89 18.76 8.15 -6.34
C ALA A 89 18.08 8.86 -5.15
N ARG A 90 16.79 8.60 -4.91
CA ARG A 90 16.03 9.15 -3.78
C ARG A 90 16.22 8.37 -2.47
N GLY A 91 17.04 7.33 -2.47
CA GLY A 91 17.27 6.50 -1.29
C GLY A 91 16.03 5.71 -0.88
N ILE A 92 15.17 5.34 -1.84
CA ILE A 92 13.95 4.56 -1.61
C ILE A 92 14.29 3.07 -1.72
N ARG A 93 13.89 2.27 -0.72
CA ARG A 93 13.99 0.81 -0.74
C ARG A 93 12.68 0.22 -1.26
N CYS A 94 12.72 -0.48 -2.39
CA CYS A 94 11.53 -1.06 -3.00
C CYS A 94 11.30 -2.51 -2.55
N ARG A 95 10.03 -2.87 -2.33
CA ARG A 95 9.57 -4.22 -2.02
C ARG A 95 8.28 -4.51 -2.79
N PHE A 96 8.06 -5.77 -3.12
CA PHE A 96 6.87 -6.20 -3.85
C PHE A 96 6.11 -7.23 -3.03
N LEU A 97 4.90 -6.86 -2.60
CA LEU A 97 3.96 -7.78 -1.94
C LEU A 97 3.12 -8.49 -3.00
N GLY A 98 3.05 -9.81 -2.92
CA GLY A 98 2.45 -10.64 -3.97
C GLY A 98 3.45 -10.96 -5.07
N ALA A 99 3.09 -10.71 -6.32
CA ALA A 99 3.90 -10.90 -7.53
C ALA A 99 4.34 -12.35 -7.84
N ALA A 100 3.78 -13.35 -7.15
CA ALA A 100 4.13 -14.76 -7.33
C ALA A 100 3.14 -15.55 -8.22
N ASP A 101 2.08 -14.91 -8.75
CA ASP A 101 1.11 -15.59 -9.61
C ASP A 101 1.71 -15.90 -10.99
N ARG A 102 1.50 -17.13 -11.44
CA ARG A 102 2.06 -17.66 -12.70
C ARG A 102 1.59 -16.90 -13.95
N ARG A 103 0.50 -16.14 -13.86
CA ARG A 103 0.00 -15.29 -14.95
C ARG A 103 0.81 -14.01 -15.14
N ILE A 104 1.65 -13.65 -14.17
CA ILE A 104 2.55 -12.50 -14.29
C ILE A 104 3.68 -12.90 -15.26
N PRO A 105 3.94 -12.11 -16.32
CA PRO A 105 5.03 -12.40 -17.24
C PRO A 105 6.37 -12.48 -16.51
N ARG A 106 7.18 -13.51 -16.81
CA ARG A 106 8.50 -13.74 -16.18
C ARG A 106 9.39 -12.51 -16.23
N GLU A 107 9.35 -11.76 -17.33
CA GLU A 107 10.13 -10.53 -17.48
C GLU A 107 9.72 -9.43 -16.49
N LEU A 108 8.43 -9.32 -16.19
CA LEU A 108 7.93 -8.35 -15.22
C LEU A 108 8.31 -8.78 -13.79
N ALA A 109 8.21 -10.08 -13.48
CA ALA A 109 8.68 -10.62 -12.21
C ALA A 109 10.18 -10.33 -12.00
N GLN A 110 10.99 -10.56 -13.03
CA GLN A 110 12.42 -10.23 -13.00
C GLN A 110 12.66 -8.72 -12.79
N ASP A 111 11.90 -7.86 -13.46
CA ASP A 111 12.02 -6.40 -13.28
C ASP A 111 11.69 -5.97 -11.83
N PHE A 112 10.79 -6.69 -11.13
CA PHE A 112 10.53 -6.48 -9.70
C PHE A 112 11.71 -6.92 -8.84
N ASP A 113 12.24 -8.12 -9.07
CA ASP A 113 13.39 -8.66 -8.33
C ASP A 113 14.64 -7.79 -8.50
N ASP A 114 14.89 -7.33 -9.72
CA ASP A 114 16.01 -6.45 -10.05
C ASP A 114 15.89 -5.11 -9.31
N LEU A 115 14.70 -4.50 -9.30
CA LEU A 115 14.48 -3.23 -8.58
C LEU A 115 14.58 -3.41 -7.06
N ALA A 116 14.04 -4.50 -6.51
CA ALA A 116 14.15 -4.80 -5.09
C ALA A 116 15.61 -5.01 -4.67
N THR A 117 16.40 -5.72 -5.49
CA THR A 117 17.83 -5.94 -5.28
C THR A 117 18.62 -4.64 -5.37
N LEU A 118 18.39 -3.86 -6.44
CA LEU A 118 19.05 -2.58 -6.70
C LEU A 118 18.90 -1.61 -5.53
N THR A 119 17.73 -1.62 -4.88
CA THR A 119 17.38 -0.67 -3.82
C THR A 119 17.48 -1.24 -2.40
N ALA A 120 17.93 -2.48 -2.22
CA ALA A 120 17.95 -3.16 -0.91
C ALA A 120 18.78 -2.41 0.15
N GLY A 121 19.84 -1.72 -0.27
CA GLY A 121 20.72 -0.93 0.59
C GLY A 121 20.15 0.41 1.05
N ASN A 122 19.07 0.88 0.42
CA ASN A 122 18.49 2.18 0.73
C ASN A 122 17.82 2.22 2.10
N ARG A 123 17.82 3.41 2.72
CA ARG A 123 17.34 3.64 4.11
C ARG A 123 16.46 4.89 4.25
N GLY A 124 16.18 5.61 3.16
CA GLY A 124 15.43 6.87 3.22
C GLY A 124 13.93 6.67 3.44
N MET A 125 13.29 5.84 2.63
CA MET A 125 11.88 5.44 2.77
C MET A 125 11.71 4.04 2.18
N THR A 126 10.88 3.19 2.77
CA THR A 126 10.49 1.91 2.16
C THR A 126 9.23 2.10 1.33
N LEU A 127 9.28 1.72 0.05
CA LEU A 127 8.15 1.65 -0.86
C LEU A 127 7.75 0.19 -1.07
N THR A 128 6.60 -0.20 -0.55
CA THR A 128 6.01 -1.52 -0.82
C THR A 128 4.96 -1.39 -1.91
N VAL A 129 5.15 -2.07 -3.04
CA VAL A 129 4.16 -2.15 -4.11
C VAL A 129 3.43 -3.48 -3.99
N ALA A 130 2.13 -3.43 -3.71
CA ALA A 130 1.28 -4.61 -3.67
C ALA A 130 0.72 -4.91 -5.08
N PHE A 131 1.17 -6.03 -5.64
CA PHE A 131 0.85 -6.46 -7.00
C PHE A 131 0.39 -7.91 -7.00
N ASP A 132 -0.82 -8.18 -7.48
CA ASP A 132 -1.51 -9.46 -7.22
C ASP A 132 -1.57 -9.80 -5.72
N HIS A 133 -1.79 -8.77 -4.90
CA HIS A 133 -1.82 -8.92 -3.44
C HIS A 133 -3.24 -9.20 -2.94
N GLY A 134 -3.32 -9.93 -1.82
CA GLY A 134 -4.53 -10.05 -1.02
C GLY A 134 -4.21 -10.52 0.40
N GLY A 135 -4.58 -9.75 1.41
CA GLY A 135 -4.24 -10.00 2.81
C GLY A 135 -4.77 -11.33 3.36
N ARG A 136 -5.90 -11.84 2.85
CA ARG A 136 -6.33 -13.23 3.16
C ARG A 136 -5.31 -14.27 2.74
N ARG A 137 -4.64 -14.09 1.59
CA ARG A 137 -3.60 -14.99 1.10
C ARG A 137 -2.38 -14.92 2.03
N ASP A 138 -1.98 -13.73 2.46
CA ASP A 138 -0.87 -13.56 3.41
C ASP A 138 -1.14 -14.29 4.72
N ILE A 139 -2.35 -14.16 5.29
CA ILE A 139 -2.75 -14.86 6.51
C ILE A 139 -2.69 -16.38 6.32
N VAL A 140 -3.20 -16.89 5.19
CA VAL A 140 -3.14 -18.32 4.88
C VAL A 140 -1.69 -18.80 4.74
N GLU A 141 -0.82 -18.01 4.10
CA GLU A 141 0.58 -18.41 3.93
C GLU A 141 1.37 -18.34 5.23
N ALA A 142 1.12 -17.34 6.09
CA ALA A 142 1.70 -17.30 7.44
C ALA A 142 1.28 -18.51 8.28
N ALA A 143 -0.01 -18.87 8.26
CA ALA A 143 -0.51 -20.06 8.94
C ALA A 143 0.14 -21.34 8.40
N ARG A 144 0.27 -21.49 7.08
CA ARG A 144 1.00 -22.62 6.48
C ARG A 144 2.47 -22.65 6.88
N SER A 145 3.11 -21.49 6.98
CA SER A 145 4.51 -21.39 7.39
C SER A 145 4.70 -21.81 8.85
N LEU A 146 3.79 -21.45 9.76
CA LEU A 146 3.82 -21.91 11.15
C LEU A 146 3.69 -23.44 11.23
N ILE A 147 2.72 -24.02 10.51
CA ILE A 147 2.50 -25.47 10.47
C ILE A 147 3.74 -26.19 9.94
N ARG A 148 4.35 -25.71 8.85
CA ARG A 148 5.58 -26.29 8.28
C ARG A 148 6.76 -26.21 9.25
N ASN A 149 6.82 -25.19 10.09
CA ASN A 149 7.86 -25.03 11.11
C ASN A 149 7.60 -25.89 12.37
N GLY A 150 6.46 -26.59 12.47
CA GLY A 150 6.14 -27.44 13.61
C GLY A 150 5.78 -26.67 14.89
N THR A 151 5.41 -25.39 14.76
CA THR A 151 4.98 -24.55 15.89
C THR A 151 3.74 -25.16 16.55
N GLN A 152 3.78 -25.35 17.87
CA GLN A 152 2.62 -25.85 18.62
C GLN A 152 1.55 -24.77 18.72
N ALA A 153 0.28 -25.17 18.77
CA ALA A 153 -0.85 -24.22 18.76
C ALA A 153 -0.78 -23.22 19.93
N ASP A 154 -0.42 -23.69 21.13
CA ASP A 154 -0.35 -22.87 22.34
C ASP A 154 0.83 -21.87 22.32
N ASP A 155 1.83 -22.08 21.45
CA ASP A 155 2.96 -21.17 21.26
C ASP A 155 2.64 -20.03 20.28
N VAL A 156 1.51 -20.10 19.55
CA VAL A 156 1.15 -19.11 18.54
C VAL A 156 0.65 -17.83 19.21
N THR A 157 1.46 -16.78 19.09
CA THR A 157 1.11 -15.41 19.51
C THR A 157 0.90 -14.50 18.29
N GLU A 158 0.25 -13.34 18.46
CA GLU A 158 0.12 -12.34 17.38
C GLU A 158 1.49 -11.93 16.81
N ARG A 159 2.50 -11.78 17.69
CA ARG A 159 3.87 -11.46 17.28
C ARG A 159 4.49 -12.59 16.46
N LEU A 160 4.40 -13.83 16.94
CA LEU A 160 4.93 -14.98 16.21
C LEU A 160 4.22 -15.14 14.87
N PHE A 161 2.91 -14.93 14.81
CA PHE A 161 2.17 -14.96 13.56
C PHE A 161 2.65 -13.88 12.58
N ALA A 162 2.88 -12.66 13.07
CA ALA A 162 3.39 -11.56 12.26
C ALA A 162 4.80 -11.83 11.69
N ASP A 163 5.65 -12.56 12.43
CA ASP A 163 6.98 -12.99 11.96
C ASP A 163 6.92 -13.95 10.75
N HIS A 164 5.75 -14.54 10.49
CA HIS A 164 5.50 -15.42 9.35
C HIS A 164 4.76 -14.74 8.19
N LEU A 165 4.36 -13.47 8.33
CA LEU A 165 3.79 -12.70 7.23
C LEU A 165 4.89 -12.29 6.23
N PRO A 166 4.53 -12.01 4.96
CA PRO A 166 5.48 -11.46 4.00
C PRO A 166 6.10 -10.16 4.50
N PHE A 167 7.43 -10.08 4.45
CA PHE A 167 8.22 -8.98 5.02
C PHE A 167 7.88 -8.66 6.49
N PRO A 168 8.31 -9.52 7.44
CA PRO A 168 8.02 -9.39 8.87
C PRO A 168 8.38 -8.03 9.49
N ASP A 169 9.33 -7.31 8.91
CA ASP A 169 9.74 -5.97 9.36
C ASP A 169 8.80 -4.85 8.89
N THR A 170 7.70 -5.18 8.20
CA THR A 170 6.68 -4.21 7.79
C THR A 170 5.92 -3.72 9.02
N PRO A 171 5.97 -2.43 9.37
CA PRO A 171 5.22 -1.89 10.50
C PRO A 171 3.72 -1.91 10.24
N ASP A 172 2.94 -1.85 11.31
CA ASP A 172 1.50 -1.60 11.21
C ASP A 172 1.22 -0.31 10.43
N VAL A 173 0.08 -0.28 9.75
CA VAL A 173 -0.36 0.88 8.99
C VAL A 173 -0.98 1.89 9.95
N ASP A 174 -0.46 3.12 9.94
CA ASP A 174 -1.04 4.21 10.71
C ASP A 174 -2.23 4.83 9.99
N LEU A 175 -2.10 5.03 8.68
CA LEU A 175 -3.07 5.72 7.85
C LEU A 175 -3.31 4.96 6.55
N VAL A 176 -4.56 4.61 6.29
CA VAL A 176 -5.03 4.15 4.99
C VAL A 176 -5.72 5.30 4.25
N ILE A 177 -5.26 5.56 3.03
CA ILE A 177 -5.88 6.50 2.10
C ILE A 177 -6.50 5.71 0.97
N ARG A 178 -7.81 5.89 0.75
CA ARG A 178 -8.50 5.29 -0.39
C ARG A 178 -9.21 6.35 -1.21
N THR A 179 -8.69 6.60 -2.41
CA THR A 179 -9.27 7.57 -3.34
C THR A 179 -10.64 7.10 -3.84
N SER A 180 -11.31 7.97 -4.60
CA SER A 180 -12.58 7.76 -5.29
C SER A 180 -13.85 7.68 -4.44
N GLY A 181 -13.74 7.99 -3.15
CA GLY A 181 -14.86 8.03 -2.19
C GLY A 181 -15.39 6.66 -1.73
N GLU A 182 -14.81 5.57 -2.22
CA GLU A 182 -15.23 4.22 -1.85
C GLU A 182 -14.77 3.86 -0.43
N GLN A 183 -15.69 3.41 0.43
CA GLN A 183 -15.41 3.14 1.85
C GLN A 183 -15.35 1.63 2.11
N ARG A 184 -14.20 1.02 1.80
CA ARG A 184 -13.93 -0.41 2.05
C ARG A 184 -12.43 -0.69 2.01
N ILE A 185 -12.04 -1.82 2.60
CA ILE A 185 -10.63 -2.26 2.69
C ILE A 185 -10.16 -2.93 1.39
N SER A 186 -11.03 -3.73 0.74
CA SER A 186 -10.70 -4.50 -0.47
C SER A 186 -9.49 -5.44 -0.30
N ASN A 187 -9.41 -6.14 0.84
CA ASN A 187 -8.41 -7.18 1.08
C ASN A 187 -6.94 -6.67 1.12
N PHE A 188 -6.71 -5.37 1.30
CA PHE A 188 -5.36 -4.80 1.34
C PHE A 188 -4.79 -4.82 2.76
N MET A 189 -3.60 -5.42 2.93
CA MET A 189 -2.81 -5.49 4.18
C MET A 189 -3.65 -5.77 5.44
N LEU A 190 -4.54 -6.78 5.38
CA LEU A 190 -5.58 -7.01 6.39
C LEU A 190 -5.06 -7.09 7.84
N TRP A 191 -3.89 -7.70 8.03
CA TRP A 191 -3.27 -7.78 9.35
C TRP A 191 -2.76 -6.41 9.81
N GLN A 192 -1.97 -5.73 8.96
CA GLN A 192 -1.31 -4.48 9.30
C GLN A 192 -2.27 -3.29 9.44
N VAL A 193 -3.48 -3.36 8.86
CA VAL A 193 -4.47 -2.26 8.94
C VAL A 193 -5.42 -2.36 10.14
N ALA A 194 -5.24 -3.35 11.03
CA ALA A 194 -6.18 -3.64 12.13
C ALA A 194 -6.53 -2.41 12.99
N TYR A 195 -5.56 -1.52 13.23
CA TYR A 195 -5.74 -0.29 14.01
C TYR A 195 -5.53 1.00 13.20
N ALA A 196 -5.46 0.89 11.88
CA ALA A 196 -5.21 2.03 11.01
C ALA A 196 -6.36 3.04 11.06
N GLU A 197 -6.00 4.33 10.95
CA GLU A 197 -6.97 5.36 10.63
C GLU A 197 -7.28 5.38 9.14
N TRP A 198 -8.47 5.84 8.75
CA TRP A 198 -8.92 5.81 7.36
C TRP A 198 -9.30 7.20 6.86
N VAL A 199 -8.86 7.55 5.64
CA VAL A 199 -9.28 8.77 4.95
C VAL A 199 -9.73 8.40 3.53
N PHE A 200 -10.94 8.83 3.16
CA PHE A 200 -11.61 8.46 1.92
C PHE A 200 -11.85 9.69 1.03
N PRO A 201 -10.81 10.27 0.41
CA PRO A 201 -11.00 11.43 -0.43
C PRO A 201 -11.81 11.06 -1.68
N ALA A 202 -12.73 11.94 -2.08
CA ALA A 202 -13.64 11.71 -3.21
C ALA A 202 -12.93 11.77 -4.58
N VAL A 203 -11.79 12.46 -4.64
CA VAL A 203 -10.97 12.61 -5.86
C VAL A 203 -10.53 11.25 -6.40
N LEU A 204 -10.54 11.09 -7.73
CA LEU A 204 -10.10 9.88 -8.40
C LEU A 204 -8.57 9.83 -8.46
N TRP A 205 -7.96 8.65 -8.36
CA TRP A 205 -6.50 8.52 -8.29
C TRP A 205 -5.72 9.32 -9.36
N PRO A 206 -6.10 9.34 -10.65
CA PRO A 206 -5.34 10.11 -11.64
C PRO A 206 -5.39 11.63 -11.46
N ASP A 207 -6.33 12.15 -10.65
CA ASP A 207 -6.45 13.57 -10.28
C ASP A 207 -5.92 13.85 -8.85
N PHE A 208 -5.60 12.82 -8.05
CA PHE A 208 -5.03 12.98 -6.71
C PHE A 208 -3.60 13.51 -6.79
N ARG A 209 -3.26 14.53 -6.00
CA ARG A 209 -1.93 15.19 -6.03
C ARG A 209 -1.32 15.29 -4.64
N ALA A 210 -0.06 15.72 -4.59
CA ALA A 210 0.67 15.97 -3.34
C ALA A 210 -0.14 16.81 -2.33
N SER A 211 -0.86 17.84 -2.78
CA SER A 211 -1.72 18.65 -1.91
C SER A 211 -2.80 17.82 -1.21
N ASP A 212 -3.48 16.92 -1.92
CA ASP A 212 -4.51 16.07 -1.35
C ASP A 212 -3.92 15.06 -0.36
N PHE A 213 -2.74 14.52 -0.67
CA PHE A 213 -2.02 13.62 0.21
C PHE A 213 -1.63 14.32 1.51
N LEU A 214 -1.08 15.53 1.44
CA LEU A 214 -0.76 16.34 2.62
C LEU A 214 -2.01 16.68 3.44
N THR A 215 -3.16 16.92 2.80
CA THR A 215 -4.45 17.07 3.50
C THR A 215 -4.86 15.79 4.24
N CYS A 216 -4.62 14.61 3.65
CA CYS A 216 -4.87 13.33 4.33
C CYS A 216 -3.95 13.16 5.55
N LEU A 217 -2.66 13.50 5.44
CA LEU A 217 -1.73 13.48 6.57
C LEU A 217 -2.16 14.47 7.66
N HIS A 218 -2.62 15.66 7.28
CA HIS A 218 -3.13 16.65 8.23
C HIS A 218 -4.36 16.12 8.97
N THR A 219 -5.30 15.50 8.26
CA THR A 219 -6.49 14.87 8.85
C THR A 219 -6.11 13.85 9.93
N TYR A 220 -5.14 12.97 9.65
CA TYR A 220 -4.62 12.00 10.61
C TYR A 220 -4.06 12.67 11.88
N ARG A 221 -3.30 13.76 11.72
CA ARG A 221 -2.70 14.50 12.84
C ARG A 221 -3.72 15.18 13.75
N CYS A 222 -4.92 15.45 13.24
CA CYS A 222 -6.01 16.09 13.97
C CYS A 222 -6.93 15.10 14.70
N ARG A 223 -6.81 13.80 14.45
CA ARG A 223 -7.62 12.78 15.14
C ARG A 223 -7.07 12.52 16.56
N ASP A 224 -7.92 12.00 17.43
CA ASP A 224 -7.56 11.54 18.77
C ASP A 224 -7.68 10.01 18.83
N ARG A 225 -6.61 9.30 19.26
CA ARG A 225 -6.49 7.83 19.16
C ARG A 225 -6.78 7.32 20.55
N ARG A 226 -7.91 6.62 20.66
CA ARG A 226 -8.26 5.85 21.84
C ARG A 226 -8.05 4.40 21.48
N PHE A 227 -6.84 3.88 21.71
CA PHE A 227 -6.53 2.45 21.55
C PHE A 227 -7.20 1.62 22.67
N GLY A 228 -8.51 1.76 22.85
CA GLY A 228 -9.23 1.20 24.00
C GLY A 228 -8.94 1.87 25.35
N GLY A 229 -7.97 2.78 25.45
CA GLY A 229 -7.72 3.59 26.65
C GLY A 229 -8.81 4.65 26.85
N ILE A 230 -9.48 4.61 28.00
CA ILE A 230 -10.43 5.65 28.42
C ILE A 230 -9.62 6.91 28.75
N PRO A 231 -10.00 8.11 28.28
CA PRO A 231 -9.40 9.36 28.77
C PRO A 231 -9.55 9.42 30.30
N PRO A 232 -8.58 9.95 31.05
CA PRO A 232 -8.77 10.13 32.49
C PRO A 232 -10.08 10.90 32.71
N GLN A 233 -11.01 10.28 33.44
CA GLN A 233 -12.19 10.98 33.93
C GLN A 233 -11.67 12.09 34.83
N THR A 234 -11.75 13.33 34.38
CA THR A 234 -11.80 14.48 35.29
C THR A 234 -13.14 14.43 35.99
N ASN A 235 -13.30 13.49 36.92
CA ASN A 235 -14.31 13.62 37.96
C ASN A 235 -13.77 14.71 38.87
N GLY A 236 -14.40 15.88 38.78
CA GLY A 236 -14.30 16.88 39.82
C GLY A 236 -14.93 16.31 41.08
N ASP A 237 -14.11 15.76 41.96
CA ASP A 237 -14.45 15.65 43.37
C ASP A 237 -14.41 17.06 43.94
N LEU A 238 -15.60 17.68 44.00
CA LEU A 238 -15.83 18.76 44.95
C LEU A 238 -16.20 18.09 46.29
N SER A 239 -15.24 18.16 47.21
CA SER A 239 -15.42 18.13 48.66
C SER A 239 -16.54 19.06 49.12
#